data_AF-A0A159Z6H3-F1
#
_entry.id   AF-A0A159Z6H3-F1
#
_cell.length_a   1.000
_cell.length_b   1.000
_cell.length_c   1.000
_cell.angle_alpha   90.00
_cell.angle_beta   90.00
_cell.angle_gamma   90.00
#
_symmetry.space_group_name_H-M   'P 1'
#
loop_
_entity.id
_entity.type
_entity.pdbx_description
1 polymer ?
#
loop_
_entity_poly.entity_id
_entity_poly.type
_entity_poly.pdbx_seq_one_letter_code
_entity_poly.pdbx_strand_id
1 'polypeptide(L)'
;MLDNMLAAYIAGLQVNGFSANSSDPAEIERATETLIAQKPLLAGYNSTNFADLVSSGEACIVESWSSSVLQAIADNPDVVYVLPEEGGTMWIDGYSVLKDAPNKDAAYKFLSYILRPEVAAKTTELTKTATVVSGSKALLPPEIANNSAIFPDEATIANADFILDLGEAMKFYQDGWTKVKAAQ
;
A
#
# COMPACT_ATOMS: atom_id res chain seq x y z
N MET A 1 -3.83 -12.38 -0.95
CA MET A 1 -2.77 -11.34 -0.87
C MET A 1 -2.88 -10.43 -2.07
N LEU A 2 -2.29 -9.24 -2.02
CA LEU A 2 -2.27 -8.33 -3.16
C LEU A 2 -1.39 -8.90 -4.27
N ASP A 3 -1.85 -8.80 -5.52
CA ASP A 3 -1.00 -9.03 -6.69
C ASP A 3 -0.10 -7.82 -6.93
N ASN A 4 0.79 -7.56 -5.98
CA ASN A 4 1.79 -6.50 -6.01
C ASN A 4 3.09 -7.07 -5.44
N MET A 5 4.12 -7.13 -6.28
CA MET A 5 5.40 -7.74 -5.92
C MET A 5 6.02 -7.10 -4.67
N LEU A 6 6.14 -5.77 -4.63
CA LEU A 6 6.84 -5.11 -3.54
C LEU A 6 6.08 -5.26 -2.21
N ALA A 7 4.75 -5.09 -2.22
CA ALA A 7 3.92 -5.30 -1.03
C ALA A 7 4.03 -6.74 -0.50
N ALA A 8 3.93 -7.74 -1.38
CA ALA A 8 4.04 -9.13 -1.00
C ALA A 8 5.43 -9.47 -0.42
N TYR A 9 6.50 -8.93 -0.99
CA TYR A 9 7.86 -9.17 -0.50
C TYR A 9 8.12 -8.51 0.85
N ILE A 10 7.53 -7.36 1.17
CA ILE A 10 7.65 -6.76 2.50
C ILE A 10 7.16 -7.74 3.57
N ALA A 11 5.96 -8.31 3.40
CA ALA A 11 5.44 -9.33 4.31
C ALA A 11 6.35 -10.58 4.35
N GLY A 12 6.83 -11.04 3.19
CA GLY A 12 7.74 -12.18 3.10
C GLY A 12 9.09 -11.97 3.82
N LEU A 13 9.64 -10.76 3.78
CA LEU A 13 10.88 -10.38 4.45
C LEU A 13 10.67 -10.22 5.96
N GLN A 14 9.62 -9.50 6.36
CA GLN A 14 9.31 -9.23 7.77
C GLN A 14 9.04 -10.52 8.58
N VAL A 15 8.32 -11.49 8.00
CA VAL A 15 8.09 -12.80 8.66
C VAL A 15 9.39 -13.56 8.93
N ASN A 16 10.44 -13.30 8.14
CA ASN A 16 11.77 -13.87 8.35
C ASN A 16 12.68 -12.99 9.23
N GLY A 17 12.19 -11.85 9.74
CA GLY A 17 12.96 -10.91 10.55
C GLY A 17 13.95 -10.07 9.75
N PHE A 18 13.78 -9.97 8.42
CA PHE A 18 14.62 -9.15 7.56
C PHE A 18 14.03 -7.75 7.36
N SER A 19 14.88 -6.84 6.90
CA SER A 19 14.42 -5.51 6.48
C SER A 19 13.45 -5.63 5.31
N ALA A 20 12.32 -4.93 5.37
CA ALA A 20 11.31 -4.88 4.32
C ALA A 20 11.84 -4.40 2.95
N ASN A 21 12.96 -3.68 2.95
CA ASN A 21 13.63 -3.19 1.73
C ASN A 21 15.02 -3.82 1.56
N SER A 22 15.18 -5.08 1.97
CA SER A 22 16.48 -5.77 1.87
C SER A 22 17.02 -5.76 0.43
N SER A 23 18.31 -5.47 0.29
CA SER A 23 19.04 -5.61 -0.97
C SER A 23 19.91 -6.88 -1.00
N ASP A 24 19.84 -7.74 0.03
CA ASP A 24 20.62 -8.98 0.09
C ASP A 24 19.92 -10.08 -0.73
N PRO A 25 20.55 -10.61 -1.79
CA PRO A 25 19.96 -11.67 -2.60
C PRO A 25 19.56 -12.92 -1.82
N ALA A 26 20.26 -13.26 -0.74
CA ALA A 26 19.95 -14.43 0.09
C ALA A 26 18.68 -14.22 0.92
N GLU A 27 18.49 -13.01 1.47
CA GLU A 27 17.26 -12.65 2.19
C GLU A 27 16.06 -12.62 1.23
N ILE A 28 16.26 -12.09 0.01
CA ILE A 28 15.23 -12.03 -1.04
C ILE A 28 14.84 -13.45 -1.51
N GLU A 29 15.80 -14.36 -1.71
CA GLU A 29 15.48 -15.76 -2.06
C GLU A 29 14.74 -16.45 -0.92
N ARG A 30 15.12 -16.22 0.35
CA ARG A 30 14.39 -16.75 1.51
C ARG A 30 12.95 -16.22 1.59
N ALA A 31 12.73 -14.94 1.31
CA ALA A 31 11.38 -14.38 1.20
C ALA A 31 10.59 -15.02 0.05
N THR A 32 11.24 -15.27 -1.10
CA THR A 32 10.65 -15.98 -2.25
C THR A 32 10.17 -17.38 -1.86
N GLU A 33 11.01 -18.17 -1.18
CA GLU A 33 10.65 -19.49 -0.66
C GLU A 33 9.46 -19.43 0.30
N THR A 34 9.44 -18.42 1.16
CA THR A 34 8.35 -18.19 2.13
C THR A 34 7.03 -17.90 1.42
N LEU A 35 7.03 -17.02 0.43
CA LEU A 35 5.85 -16.69 -0.36
C LEU A 35 5.32 -17.90 -1.15
N ILE A 36 6.21 -18.74 -1.70
CA ILE A 36 5.82 -20.00 -2.35
C ILE A 36 5.17 -20.95 -1.33
N ALA A 37 5.79 -21.14 -0.17
CA ALA A 37 5.31 -22.06 0.86
C ALA A 37 3.94 -21.64 1.44
N GLN A 38 3.62 -20.35 1.42
CA GLN A 38 2.35 -19.80 1.89
C GLN A 38 1.19 -20.06 0.91
N LYS A 39 1.45 -20.30 -0.39
CA LYS A 39 0.40 -20.39 -1.42
C LYS A 39 -0.78 -21.31 -1.08
N PRO A 40 -0.61 -22.48 -0.44
CA PRO A 40 -1.74 -23.33 -0.07
C PRO A 40 -2.75 -22.67 0.89
N LEU A 41 -2.35 -21.60 1.59
CA LEU A 41 -3.23 -20.82 2.47
C LEU A 41 -4.03 -19.74 1.71
N LEU A 42 -3.64 -19.43 0.47
CA LEU A 42 -4.20 -18.31 -0.29
C LEU A 42 -5.28 -18.80 -1.26
N ALA A 43 -6.41 -18.10 -1.27
CA ALA A 43 -7.34 -18.16 -2.41
C ALA A 43 -6.68 -17.58 -3.70
N GLY A 44 -5.67 -16.72 -3.54
CA GLY A 44 -4.84 -16.22 -4.63
C GLY A 44 -4.15 -14.88 -4.33
N TYR A 45 -3.40 -14.43 -5.33
CA TYR A 45 -2.90 -13.06 -5.44
C TYR A 45 -3.88 -12.25 -6.29
N ASN A 46 -4.46 -11.19 -5.72
CA ASN A 46 -5.54 -10.43 -6.32
C ASN A 46 -5.49 -8.96 -5.86
N SER A 47 -5.45 -8.03 -6.82
CA SER A 47 -5.48 -6.58 -6.58
C SER A 47 -6.72 -5.90 -7.18
N THR A 48 -7.77 -6.66 -7.52
CA THR A 48 -8.94 -6.18 -8.26
C THR A 48 -10.20 -6.16 -7.40
N ASN A 49 -10.56 -7.27 -6.75
CA ASN A 49 -11.83 -7.41 -6.02
C ASN A 49 -11.64 -7.95 -4.59
N PHE A 50 -10.45 -7.80 -4.00
CA PHE A 50 -10.16 -8.26 -2.64
C PHE A 50 -11.13 -7.68 -1.58
N ALA A 51 -11.59 -6.44 -1.77
CA ALA A 51 -12.57 -5.80 -0.89
C ALA A 51 -13.94 -6.50 -0.94
N ASP A 52 -14.37 -6.96 -2.11
CA ASP A 52 -15.63 -7.70 -2.27
C ASP A 52 -15.53 -9.08 -1.61
N LEU A 53 -14.39 -9.77 -1.77
CA LEU A 53 -14.16 -11.10 -1.20
C LEU A 53 -14.22 -11.11 0.33
N VAL A 54 -13.66 -10.09 0.98
CA VAL A 54 -13.76 -9.97 2.45
C VAL A 54 -15.16 -9.53 2.88
N SER A 55 -15.82 -8.67 2.09
CA SER A 55 -17.19 -8.22 2.38
C SER A 55 -18.23 -9.33 2.27
N SER A 56 -18.07 -10.25 1.30
CA SER A 56 -18.96 -11.39 1.09
C SER A 56 -18.69 -12.56 2.04
N GLY A 57 -17.54 -12.56 2.73
CA GLY A 57 -17.08 -13.67 3.57
C GLY A 57 -16.44 -14.81 2.78
N GLU A 58 -16.21 -14.66 1.47
CA GLU A 58 -15.46 -15.63 0.66
C GLU A 58 -13.97 -15.69 1.04
N ALA A 59 -13.43 -14.60 1.57
CA ALA A 59 -12.10 -14.55 2.19
C ALA A 59 -12.21 -14.03 3.63
N CYS A 60 -11.64 -14.77 4.59
CA CYS A 60 -11.62 -14.33 6.00
C CYS A 60 -10.62 -13.20 6.25
N ILE A 61 -9.53 -13.13 5.46
CA ILE A 61 -8.45 -12.15 5.60
C ILE A 61 -7.96 -11.78 4.20
N VAL A 62 -7.75 -10.48 3.97
CA VAL A 62 -7.10 -9.97 2.76
C VAL A 62 -6.02 -8.97 3.13
N GLU A 63 -4.90 -9.06 2.43
CA GLU A 63 -3.96 -7.93 2.35
C GLU A 63 -4.61 -6.86 1.46
N SER A 64 -4.61 -5.60 1.89
CA SER A 64 -5.31 -4.53 1.20
C SER A 64 -4.59 -3.18 1.32
N TRP A 65 -4.81 -2.33 0.31
CA TRP A 65 -4.54 -0.91 0.44
C TRP A 65 -5.61 -0.27 1.33
N SER A 66 -5.20 0.55 2.30
CA SER A 66 -6.12 1.11 3.29
C SER A 66 -7.31 1.84 2.65
N SER A 67 -7.06 2.66 1.63
CA SER A 67 -8.12 3.39 0.92
C SER A 67 -9.16 2.49 0.25
N SER A 68 -8.74 1.32 -0.23
CA SER A 68 -9.59 0.44 -1.04
C SER A 68 -10.59 -0.38 -0.22
N VAL A 69 -10.33 -0.57 1.08
CA VAL A 69 -11.21 -1.38 1.95
C VAL A 69 -12.14 -0.51 2.81
N LEU A 70 -11.95 0.81 2.84
CA LEU A 70 -12.77 1.70 3.67
C LEU A 70 -14.25 1.70 3.29
N GLN A 71 -14.56 1.54 2.00
CA GLN A 71 -15.95 1.40 1.57
C GLN A 71 -16.53 0.06 2.04
N ALA A 72 -15.79 -1.03 1.92
CA ALA A 72 -16.19 -2.35 2.42
C ALA A 72 -16.48 -2.33 3.94
N ILE A 73 -15.66 -1.63 4.72
CA ILE A 73 -15.85 -1.45 6.17
C ILE A 73 -17.11 -0.61 6.46
N ALA A 74 -17.37 0.42 5.64
CA ALA A 74 -18.57 1.24 5.81
C ALA A 74 -19.86 0.45 5.51
N ASP A 75 -19.81 -0.47 4.55
CA ASP A 75 -20.95 -1.27 4.11
C ASP A 75 -21.16 -2.53 4.96
N ASN A 76 -20.09 -3.06 5.57
CA ASN A 76 -20.13 -4.24 6.42
C ASN A 76 -19.33 -4.02 7.73
N PRO A 77 -20.01 -3.82 8.89
CA PRO A 77 -19.34 -3.56 10.17
C PRO A 77 -18.57 -4.75 10.73
N ASP A 78 -18.74 -5.96 10.19
CA ASP A 78 -17.96 -7.15 10.57
C ASP A 78 -16.56 -7.15 9.92
N VAL A 79 -16.32 -6.30 8.91
CA VAL A 79 -15.01 -6.12 8.28
C VAL A 79 -14.24 -5.04 9.03
N VAL A 80 -13.00 -5.34 9.41
CA VAL A 80 -12.10 -4.40 10.09
C VAL A 80 -10.78 -4.29 9.34
N TYR A 81 -10.18 -3.09 9.36
CA TYR A 81 -8.81 -2.88 8.91
C TYR A 81 -7.85 -2.97 10.10
N VAL A 82 -6.79 -3.74 9.93
CA VAL A 82 -5.75 -3.94 10.96
C VAL A 82 -4.40 -3.62 10.35
N LEU A 83 -3.61 -2.85 11.09
CA LEU A 83 -2.19 -2.65 10.82
C LEU A 83 -1.40 -3.70 11.63
N PRO A 84 -0.53 -4.50 11.00
CA PRO A 84 0.26 -5.52 11.70
C PRO A 84 1.15 -4.93 12.79
N GLU A 85 1.32 -5.68 13.90
CA GLU A 85 2.17 -5.27 15.03
C GLU A 85 3.66 -5.22 14.65
N GLU A 86 4.07 -6.03 13.67
CA GLU A 86 5.41 -6.09 13.09
C GLU A 86 5.77 -4.85 12.27
N GLY A 87 4.78 -4.02 11.92
CA GLY A 87 4.93 -2.90 11.00
C GLY A 87 4.27 -3.19 9.66
N GLY A 88 3.26 -2.41 9.30
CA GLY A 88 2.60 -2.51 8.00
C GLY A 88 3.43 -1.92 6.85
N THR A 89 2.96 -2.15 5.63
CA THR A 89 3.51 -1.51 4.43
C THR A 89 2.95 -0.09 4.26
N MET A 90 3.85 0.89 4.15
CA MET A 90 3.53 2.28 3.81
C MET A 90 3.96 2.61 2.38
N TRP A 91 3.23 3.52 1.76
CA TRP A 91 3.45 3.91 0.36
C TRP A 91 3.16 5.40 0.18
N ILE A 92 3.77 5.99 -0.84
CA ILE A 92 3.55 7.38 -1.22
C ILE A 92 3.47 7.44 -2.75
N ASP A 93 2.34 7.93 -3.25
CA ASP A 93 2.22 8.31 -4.66
C ASP A 93 2.61 9.78 -4.86
N GLY A 94 3.42 10.04 -5.87
CA GLY A 94 3.90 11.37 -6.23
C GLY A 94 3.56 11.75 -7.66
N TYR A 95 3.25 13.03 -7.87
CA TYR A 95 3.13 13.56 -9.23
C TYR A 95 4.51 13.82 -9.85
N SER A 96 4.68 13.46 -11.12
CA SER A 96 5.89 13.73 -11.91
C SER A 96 5.56 14.49 -13.19
N VAL A 97 6.42 15.44 -13.57
CA VAL A 97 6.35 16.13 -14.87
C VAL A 97 7.43 15.57 -15.77
N LEU A 98 7.04 14.96 -16.89
CA LEU A 98 7.98 14.37 -17.85
C LEU A 98 8.91 15.43 -18.45
N LYS A 99 10.16 15.03 -18.71
CA LYS A 99 11.21 15.90 -19.27
C LYS A 99 10.79 16.50 -20.62
N ASP A 100 10.02 15.76 -21.40
CA ASP A 100 9.53 16.08 -22.74
C ASP A 100 8.03 16.40 -22.78
N ALA A 101 7.39 16.62 -21.62
CA ALA A 101 5.98 16.95 -21.56
C ALA A 101 5.65 18.16 -22.47
N PRO A 102 4.67 18.04 -23.38
CA PRO A 102 4.40 19.08 -24.39
C PRO A 102 3.83 20.37 -23.78
N ASN A 103 3.25 20.30 -22.58
CA ASN A 103 2.59 21.41 -21.90
C ASN A 103 3.03 21.52 -20.42
N LYS A 104 4.32 21.74 -20.17
CA LYS A 104 4.86 21.86 -18.79
C LYS A 104 4.18 22.94 -17.96
N ASP A 105 3.88 24.08 -18.55
CA ASP A 105 3.21 25.19 -17.84
C ASP A 105 1.84 24.79 -17.31
N ALA A 106 1.07 24.02 -18.09
CA ALA A 106 -0.22 23.49 -17.65
C ALA A 106 -0.06 22.48 -16.51
N ALA A 107 0.96 21.59 -16.60
CA ALA A 107 1.28 20.65 -15.54
C ALA A 107 1.62 21.36 -14.23
N TYR A 108 2.48 22.39 -14.25
CA TYR A 108 2.81 23.16 -13.05
C TYR A 108 1.62 23.93 -12.49
N LYS A 109 0.74 24.47 -13.34
CA LYS A 109 -0.52 25.09 -12.88
C LYS A 109 -1.44 24.08 -12.18
N PHE A 110 -1.54 22.87 -12.72
CA PHE A 110 -2.29 21.79 -12.09
C PHE A 110 -1.69 21.39 -10.74
N LEU A 111 -0.36 21.19 -10.67
CA LEU A 111 0.33 20.88 -9.42
C LEU A 111 0.14 21.99 -8.37
N SER A 112 0.24 23.26 -8.77
CA SER A 112 -0.03 24.38 -7.88
C SER A 112 -1.47 24.42 -7.38
N TYR A 113 -2.44 23.95 -8.17
CA TYR A 113 -3.84 23.86 -7.76
C TYR A 113 -4.08 22.70 -6.80
N ILE A 114 -3.60 21.49 -7.13
CA ILE A 114 -3.88 20.29 -6.34
C ILE A 114 -3.16 20.27 -4.99
N LEU A 115 -2.05 20.99 -4.87
CA LEU A 115 -1.30 21.16 -3.62
C LEU A 115 -1.87 22.25 -2.69
N ARG A 116 -2.99 22.90 -3.03
CA ARG A 116 -3.65 23.83 -2.10
C ARG A 116 -4.37 23.04 -1.00
N PRO A 117 -4.32 23.47 0.27
CA PRO A 117 -4.88 22.69 1.38
C PRO A 117 -6.34 22.28 1.18
N GLU A 118 -7.19 23.18 0.68
CA GLU A 118 -8.61 22.92 0.44
C GLU A 118 -8.86 21.90 -0.68
N VAL A 119 -7.99 21.89 -1.70
CA VAL A 119 -8.09 20.95 -2.82
C VAL A 119 -7.57 19.59 -2.39
N ALA A 120 -6.44 19.56 -1.69
CA ALA A 120 -5.86 18.33 -1.15
C ALA A 120 -6.78 17.66 -0.13
N ALA A 121 -7.44 18.43 0.74
CA ALA A 121 -8.45 17.91 1.67
C ALA A 121 -9.64 17.28 0.91
N LYS A 122 -10.16 17.95 -0.12
CA LYS A 122 -11.23 17.40 -0.96
C LYS A 122 -10.80 16.13 -1.69
N THR A 123 -9.55 16.05 -2.16
CA THR A 123 -8.99 14.83 -2.74
C THR A 123 -8.99 13.69 -1.71
N THR A 124 -8.45 13.92 -0.51
CA THR A 124 -8.48 12.92 0.58
C THR A 124 -9.90 12.50 0.96
N GLU A 125 -10.85 13.43 0.98
CA GLU A 125 -12.26 13.11 1.25
C GLU A 125 -12.84 12.14 0.22
N LEU A 126 -12.48 12.31 -1.06
CA LEU A 126 -12.95 11.46 -2.15
C LEU A 126 -12.21 10.12 -2.22
N THR A 127 -10.88 10.13 -2.11
CA THR A 127 -10.05 8.93 -2.30
C THR A 127 -9.83 8.14 -1.03
N LYS A 128 -10.09 8.74 0.13
CA LYS A 128 -9.75 8.20 1.45
C LYS A 128 -8.26 7.90 1.63
N THR A 129 -7.40 8.57 0.87
CA THR A 129 -5.94 8.50 0.98
C THR A 129 -5.42 9.71 1.74
N ALA A 130 -4.54 9.49 2.71
CA ALA A 130 -3.94 10.58 3.47
C ALA A 130 -3.18 11.56 2.57
N THR A 131 -3.36 12.85 2.85
CA THR A 131 -2.61 13.91 2.21
C THR A 131 -1.37 14.29 3.02
N VAL A 132 -0.28 14.59 2.32
CA VAL A 132 0.96 15.14 2.87
C VAL A 132 1.00 16.67 2.84
N VAL A 133 -0.04 17.32 2.27
CA VAL A 133 -0.12 18.78 2.19
C VAL A 133 -0.48 19.35 3.56
N SER A 134 0.43 20.13 4.13
CA SER A 134 0.25 20.79 5.43
C SER A 134 -1.03 21.62 5.51
N GLY A 135 -1.74 21.53 6.64
CA GLY A 135 -3.00 22.25 6.88
C GLY A 135 -4.26 21.57 6.32
N SER A 136 -4.12 20.63 5.39
CA SER A 136 -5.28 19.97 4.75
C SER A 136 -6.08 19.09 5.70
N LYS A 137 -5.41 18.37 6.62
CA LYS A 137 -6.06 17.46 7.58
C LYS A 137 -7.09 18.19 8.46
N ALA A 138 -6.81 19.44 8.83
CA ALA A 138 -7.71 20.25 9.66
C ALA A 138 -8.99 20.70 8.92
N LEU A 139 -9.02 20.57 7.59
CA LEU A 139 -10.17 20.90 6.75
C LEU A 139 -11.08 19.69 6.50
N LEU A 140 -10.67 18.49 6.93
CA LEU A 140 -11.42 17.26 6.71
C LEU A 140 -12.54 17.09 7.75
N PRO A 141 -13.62 16.40 7.38
CA PRO A 141 -14.60 15.92 8.35
C PRO A 141 -13.96 15.09 9.48
N PRO A 142 -14.43 15.19 10.74
CA PRO A 142 -13.83 14.49 11.88
C PRO A 142 -13.71 12.97 11.70
N GLU A 143 -14.68 12.35 11.02
CA GLU A 143 -14.72 10.92 10.74
C GLU A 143 -13.62 10.47 9.76
N ILE A 144 -13.08 11.38 8.95
CA ILE A 144 -11.94 11.12 8.06
C ILE A 144 -10.63 11.51 8.76
N ALA A 145 -10.60 12.69 9.39
CA ALA A 145 -9.42 13.23 10.06
C ALA A 145 -8.93 12.33 11.22
N ASN A 146 -9.85 11.63 11.89
CA ASN A 146 -9.54 10.77 13.03
C ASN A 146 -9.56 9.26 12.68
N ASN A 147 -9.74 8.89 11.41
CA ASN A 147 -9.71 7.50 11.00
C ASN A 147 -8.26 7.00 10.93
N SER A 148 -7.89 6.04 11.77
CA SER A 148 -6.53 5.50 11.87
C SER A 148 -6.09 4.71 10.63
N ALA A 149 -7.01 4.20 9.82
CA ALA A 149 -6.68 3.57 8.53
C ALA A 149 -6.27 4.60 7.47
N ILE A 150 -6.71 5.87 7.63
CA ILE A 150 -6.29 6.98 6.77
C ILE A 150 -5.09 7.68 7.39
N PHE A 151 -5.23 8.16 8.63
CA PHE A 151 -4.18 8.85 9.37
C PHE A 151 -3.78 8.02 10.60
N PRO A 152 -2.88 7.04 10.43
CA PRO A 152 -2.32 6.31 11.56
C PRO A 152 -1.54 7.24 12.50
N ASP A 153 -1.34 6.80 13.73
CA ASP A 153 -0.55 7.54 14.70
C ASP A 153 0.96 7.46 14.40
N GLU A 154 1.73 8.35 15.03
CA GLU A 154 3.19 8.44 14.78
C GLU A 154 3.92 7.15 15.14
N ALA A 155 3.47 6.43 16.17
CA ALA A 155 4.07 5.17 16.59
C ALA A 155 3.90 4.08 15.53
N THR A 156 2.70 3.99 14.94
CA THR A 156 2.40 3.10 13.83
C THR A 156 3.25 3.45 12.61
N ILE A 157 3.35 4.74 12.26
CA ILE A 157 4.17 5.19 11.12
C ILE A 157 5.64 4.86 11.35
N ALA A 158 6.16 5.09 12.56
CA ALA A 158 7.55 4.82 12.91
C ALA A 158 7.91 3.33 12.87
N ASN A 159 6.91 2.46 13.06
CA ASN A 159 7.08 1.01 12.99
C ASN A 159 6.81 0.45 11.58
N ALA A 160 6.30 1.27 10.66
CA ALA A 160 5.93 0.82 9.32
C ALA A 160 7.10 0.91 8.33
N ASP A 161 7.06 0.04 7.33
CA ASP A 161 8.07 -0.01 6.28
C ASP A 161 7.55 0.62 4.98
N PHE A 162 8.27 1.61 4.47
CA PHE A 162 7.93 2.23 3.19
C PHE A 162 8.36 1.34 2.02
N ILE A 163 7.56 1.29 0.96
CA ILE A 163 7.99 0.77 -0.33
C ILE A 163 9.04 1.72 -0.90
N LEU A 164 10.29 1.26 -1.03
CA LEU A 164 11.41 2.04 -1.56
C LEU A 164 11.89 1.53 -2.93
N ASP A 165 12.69 2.37 -3.59
CA ASP A 165 13.47 1.93 -4.76
C ASP A 165 14.64 1.04 -4.30
N LEU A 166 14.64 -0.19 -4.80
CA LEU A 166 15.61 -1.24 -4.46
C LEU A 166 16.84 -1.22 -5.39
N GLY A 167 16.88 -0.32 -6.38
CA GLY A 167 17.98 -0.19 -7.31
C GLY A 167 18.28 -1.50 -8.05
N GLU A 168 19.53 -1.93 -8.04
CA GLU A 168 19.95 -3.17 -8.72
C GLU A 168 19.30 -4.43 -8.13
N ALA A 169 18.91 -4.40 -6.85
CA ALA A 169 18.30 -5.55 -6.21
C ALA A 169 16.90 -5.88 -6.77
N MET A 170 16.24 -4.91 -7.42
CA MET A 170 14.92 -5.07 -8.06
C MET A 170 14.86 -6.30 -8.98
N LYS A 171 15.97 -6.64 -9.64
CA LYS A 171 16.05 -7.82 -10.50
C LYS A 171 15.78 -9.12 -9.72
N PHE A 172 16.31 -9.27 -8.51
CA PHE A 172 16.10 -10.48 -7.70
C PHE A 172 14.64 -10.62 -7.26
N TYR A 173 13.98 -9.50 -6.93
CA TYR A 173 12.55 -9.47 -6.62
C TYR A 173 11.71 -9.89 -7.85
N GLN A 174 12.03 -9.38 -9.04
CA GLN A 174 11.32 -9.73 -10.27
C GLN A 174 11.48 -11.21 -10.64
N ASP A 175 12.71 -11.72 -10.55
CA ASP A 175 13.03 -13.13 -10.82
C ASP A 175 12.30 -14.04 -9.81
N GLY A 176 12.35 -13.70 -8.52
CA GLY A 176 11.64 -14.44 -7.47
C GLY A 176 10.12 -14.37 -7.61
N TRP A 177 9.55 -13.20 -7.92
CA TRP A 177 8.11 -13.04 -8.13
C TRP A 177 7.59 -13.89 -9.28
N THR A 178 8.38 -14.00 -10.36
CA THR A 178 8.08 -14.91 -11.47
C THR A 178 7.98 -16.36 -10.97
N LYS A 179 8.89 -16.81 -10.09
CA LYS A 179 8.81 -18.13 -9.45
C LYS A 179 7.55 -18.25 -8.57
N VAL A 180 7.24 -17.26 -7.74
CA VAL A 180 6.05 -17.24 -6.86
C VAL A 180 4.77 -17.40 -7.68
N LYS A 181 4.64 -16.66 -8.78
CA LYS A 181 3.46 -16.73 -9.67
C LYS A 181 3.38 -18.06 -10.42
N ALA A 182 4.51 -18.67 -10.77
CA ALA A 182 4.56 -19.94 -11.50
C ALA A 182 4.40 -21.19 -10.63
N ALA A 183 4.71 -21.11 -9.34
CA ALA A 183 4.49 -22.22 -8.40
C ALA A 183 2.99 -22.60 -8.36
N GLN A 184 2.66 -23.83 -8.00
CA GLN A 184 1.27 -24.25 -7.81
C GLN A 184 0.84 -24.05 -6.36
#